data_AF-A0A9E2BSV6-F1
#
_entry.id   AF-A0A9E2BSV6-F1
#
_cell.length_a   1.000
_cell.length_b   1.000
_cell.length_c   1.000
_cell.angle_alpha   90.00
_cell.angle_beta   90.00
_cell.angle_gamma   90.00
#
_symmetry.space_group_name_H-M   'P 1'
#
loop_
_entity.id
_entity.type
_entity.pdbx_description
1 polymer ?
#
loop_
_entity_poly.entity_id
_entity_poly.type
_entity_poly.pdbx_seq_one_letter_code
_entity_poly.pdbx_strand_id
1 'polypeptide(L)'
;MTFLLNLKSLLIGSALGLLMAGGAWAADQGTAAEAEAMVKKAVAYVKANGPEKAAEEFTNGKTFKDRDLYVSYLDLNGRALGHGANPKLVGKDLIGLKDPDGKPLVQMLVDVGKNKGKGWTENYKFRNPTTEKISEKAMYVERVGDNIVCVGIYK
;
A
#
# COMPACT_ATOMS: atom_id res chain seq x y z
N MET A 1 28.64 31.47 72.92
CA MET A 1 29.17 30.59 71.86
C MET A 1 28.10 30.55 70.75
N THR A 2 28.11 31.56 69.88
CA THR A 2 28.47 31.47 68.44
C THR A 2 27.33 30.85 67.60
N PHE A 3 26.48 31.67 66.96
CA PHE A 3 26.53 32.06 65.54
C PHE A 3 26.45 30.88 64.54
N LEU A 4 25.36 30.79 63.75
CA LEU A 4 25.35 30.92 62.27
C LEU A 4 24.04 30.40 61.63
N LEU A 5 23.41 31.29 60.84
CA LEU A 5 22.57 30.94 59.69
C LEU A 5 23.42 30.25 58.60
N ASN A 6 22.82 29.38 57.78
CA ASN A 6 23.21 29.30 56.36
C ASN A 6 22.08 28.78 55.45
N LEU A 7 21.62 29.69 54.60
CA LEU A 7 20.87 29.50 53.35
C LEU A 7 21.85 29.10 52.24
N LYS A 8 21.49 28.13 51.39
CA LYS A 8 22.03 27.76 50.03
C LYS A 8 21.66 26.27 49.78
N SER A 9 21.05 25.80 48.71
CA SER A 9 20.92 26.29 47.34
C SER A 9 19.73 25.61 46.64
N LEU A 10 19.12 26.38 45.74
CA LEU A 10 18.24 25.99 44.65
C LEU A 10 18.87 24.89 43.77
N LEU A 11 18.15 23.81 43.48
CA LEU A 11 18.40 22.96 42.31
C LEU A 11 17.08 22.71 41.58
N ILE A 12 16.87 23.54 40.56
CA ILE A 12 15.88 23.35 39.50
C ILE A 12 16.38 22.16 38.66
N GLY A 13 15.75 21.01 38.83
CA GLY A 13 15.94 19.85 37.95
C GLY A 13 15.04 19.99 36.73
N SER A 14 15.48 20.73 35.72
CA SER A 14 14.83 20.77 34.40
C SER A 14 14.99 19.41 33.71
N ALA A 15 13.96 18.57 33.74
CA ALA A 15 13.88 17.41 32.87
C ALA A 15 13.54 17.89 31.45
N LEU A 16 14.57 18.24 30.67
CA LEU A 16 14.46 18.38 29.22
C LEU A 16 14.14 16.99 28.63
N GLY A 17 12.86 16.74 28.37
CA GLY A 17 12.46 15.69 27.45
C GLY A 17 12.94 16.07 26.05
N LEU A 18 14.04 15.45 25.59
CA LEU A 18 14.40 15.47 24.18
C LEU A 18 13.28 14.76 23.40
N LEU A 19 12.34 15.55 22.87
CA LEU A 19 11.55 15.15 21.71
C LEU A 19 12.53 15.02 20.53
N MET A 20 13.04 13.81 20.32
CA MET A 20 13.61 13.43 19.03
C MET A 20 12.48 13.46 18.00
N ALA A 21 12.21 14.64 17.45
CA ALA A 21 11.51 14.78 16.19
C ALA A 21 12.49 14.29 15.11
N GLY A 22 12.62 12.97 14.97
CA GLY A 22 13.25 12.35 13.82
C GLY A 22 12.45 12.78 12.60
N GLY A 23 13.01 13.67 11.78
CA GLY A 23 12.42 14.01 10.49
C GLY A 23 12.19 12.72 9.73
N ALA A 24 10.94 12.43 9.38
CA ALA A 24 10.62 11.32 8.49
C ALA A 24 11.22 11.68 7.12
N TRP A 25 12.39 11.14 6.81
CA TRP A 25 12.87 11.10 5.44
C TRP A 25 11.87 10.24 4.69
N ALA A 26 11.10 10.86 3.80
CA ALA A 26 10.18 10.13 2.93
C ALA A 26 11.01 9.16 2.08
N ALA A 27 10.80 7.86 2.23
CA ALA A 27 11.45 6.88 1.39
C ALA A 27 10.95 7.03 -0.05
N ASP A 28 11.79 6.71 -1.05
CA ASP A 28 11.42 6.86 -2.46
C ASP A 28 10.34 5.84 -2.92
N GLN A 29 10.13 4.78 -2.15
CA GLN A 29 9.17 3.70 -2.43
C GLN A 29 8.34 3.35 -1.20
N GLY A 30 7.15 2.83 -1.45
CA GLY A 30 6.22 2.34 -0.46
C GLY A 30 6.66 1.03 0.18
N THR A 31 6.30 0.87 1.44
CA THR A 31 6.62 -0.29 2.28
C THR A 31 5.49 -1.32 2.27
N ALA A 32 5.80 -2.54 2.70
CA ALA A 32 4.80 -3.60 2.84
C ALA A 32 3.64 -3.19 3.77
N ALA A 33 3.95 -2.53 4.88
CA ALA A 33 2.94 -2.06 5.84
C ALA A 33 2.01 -1.00 5.24
N GLU A 34 2.55 -0.07 4.44
CA GLU A 34 1.74 0.94 3.75
C GLU A 34 0.84 0.31 2.67
N ALA A 35 1.34 -0.69 1.94
CA ALA A 35 0.53 -1.43 0.96
C ALA A 35 -0.64 -2.18 1.64
N GLU A 36 -0.39 -2.89 2.75
CA GLU A 36 -1.44 -3.58 3.52
C GLU A 36 -2.47 -2.58 4.07
N ALA A 37 -2.00 -1.44 4.61
CA ALA A 37 -2.88 -0.39 5.11
C ALA A 37 -3.76 0.20 4.00
N MET A 38 -3.19 0.42 2.80
CA MET A 38 -3.92 0.91 1.63
C MET A 38 -4.97 -0.10 1.16
N VAL A 39 -4.64 -1.40 1.11
CA VAL A 39 -5.62 -2.46 0.78
C VAL A 39 -6.76 -2.47 1.78
N LYS A 40 -6.49 -2.44 3.08
CA LYS A 40 -7.52 -2.41 4.12
C LYS A 40 -8.46 -1.20 3.95
N LYS A 41 -7.90 -0.02 3.68
CA LYS A 41 -8.67 1.20 3.41
C LYS A 41 -9.51 1.07 2.14
N ALA A 42 -8.95 0.49 1.08
CA ALA A 42 -9.63 0.31 -0.20
C ALA A 42 -10.77 -0.72 -0.10
N VAL A 43 -10.57 -1.83 0.61
CA VAL A 43 -11.64 -2.80 0.90
C VAL A 43 -12.79 -2.15 1.68
N ALA A 44 -12.47 -1.33 2.69
CA ALA A 44 -13.49 -0.56 3.42
C ALA A 44 -14.24 0.41 2.49
N TYR A 45 -13.52 1.06 1.56
CA TYR A 45 -14.12 1.95 0.57
C TYR A 45 -15.08 1.23 -0.36
N VAL A 46 -14.71 0.04 -0.89
CA VAL A 46 -15.59 -0.80 -1.71
C VAL A 46 -16.87 -1.14 -0.94
N LYS A 47 -16.75 -1.58 0.32
CA LYS A 47 -17.90 -1.95 1.16
C LYS A 47 -18.84 -0.77 1.41
N ALA A 48 -18.30 0.43 1.60
CA ALA A 48 -19.08 1.62 1.92
C ALA A 48 -19.71 2.31 0.70
N ASN A 49 -19.07 2.22 -0.47
CA ASN A 49 -19.42 3.01 -1.65
C ASN A 49 -19.90 2.18 -2.85
N GLY A 50 -19.76 0.86 -2.78
CA GLY A 50 -20.06 -0.04 -3.89
C GLY A 50 -18.93 -0.12 -4.93
N PRO A 51 -19.00 -1.13 -5.82
CA PRO A 51 -17.91 -1.46 -6.75
C PRO A 51 -17.65 -0.40 -7.81
N GLU A 52 -18.69 0.25 -8.36
CA GLU A 52 -18.55 1.25 -9.43
C GLU A 52 -17.83 2.51 -8.95
N LYS A 53 -18.30 3.08 -7.83
CA LYS A 53 -17.68 4.26 -7.24
C LYS A 53 -16.25 3.99 -6.76
N ALA A 54 -15.99 2.78 -6.26
CA ALA A 54 -14.65 2.36 -5.90
C ALA A 54 -13.72 2.23 -7.11
N ALA A 55 -14.19 1.62 -8.20
CA ALA A 55 -13.44 1.50 -9.45
C ALA A 55 -13.00 2.87 -10.01
N GLU A 56 -13.92 3.85 -9.99
CA GLU A 56 -13.63 5.23 -10.41
C GLU A 56 -12.58 5.89 -9.49
N GLU A 57 -12.78 5.83 -8.17
CA GLU A 57 -11.83 6.41 -7.20
C GLU A 57 -10.44 5.78 -7.29
N PHE A 58 -10.36 4.45 -7.46
CA PHE A 58 -9.07 3.76 -7.58
C PHE A 58 -8.33 4.11 -8.88
N THR A 59 -9.06 4.45 -9.94
CA THR A 59 -8.46 4.76 -11.25
C THR A 59 -8.09 6.24 -11.36
N ASN A 60 -9.04 7.12 -11.08
CA ASN A 60 -8.96 8.56 -11.37
C ASN A 60 -8.81 9.42 -10.11
N GLY A 61 -9.13 8.86 -8.93
CA GLY A 61 -8.95 9.53 -7.64
C GLY A 61 -7.49 9.65 -7.21
N LYS A 62 -7.31 10.39 -6.11
CA LYS A 62 -6.00 10.62 -5.48
C LYS A 62 -5.84 9.88 -4.15
N THR A 63 -6.93 9.39 -3.56
CA THR A 63 -6.95 8.85 -2.19
C THR A 63 -6.14 7.57 -2.02
N PHE A 64 -5.97 6.81 -3.10
CA PHE A 64 -5.32 5.50 -3.14
C PHE A 64 -4.09 5.50 -4.04
N LYS A 65 -3.35 6.61 -4.03
CA LYS A 65 -2.06 6.77 -4.71
C LYS A 65 -1.07 7.44 -3.76
N ASP A 66 0.08 6.80 -3.57
CA ASP A 66 1.20 7.35 -2.82
C ASP A 66 2.50 6.80 -3.43
N ARG A 67 3.35 7.68 -3.97
CA ARG A 67 4.59 7.29 -4.69
C ARG A 67 4.32 6.19 -5.73
N ASP A 68 4.80 4.97 -5.49
CA ASP A 68 4.64 3.78 -6.33
C ASP A 68 3.48 2.86 -5.89
N LEU A 69 2.83 3.15 -4.76
CA LEU A 69 1.64 2.46 -4.27
C LEU A 69 0.39 2.94 -4.98
N TYR A 70 -0.36 1.99 -5.53
CA TYR A 70 -1.65 2.23 -6.15
C TYR A 70 -2.51 0.95 -6.08
N VAL A 71 -3.83 1.14 -6.13
CA VAL A 71 -4.78 0.03 -6.15
C VAL A 71 -4.93 -0.54 -7.57
N SER A 72 -4.82 -1.86 -7.68
CA SER A 72 -5.34 -2.67 -8.78
C SER A 72 -6.59 -3.40 -8.28
N TYR A 73 -7.71 -3.17 -8.92
CA TYR A 73 -9.02 -3.74 -8.56
C TYR A 73 -9.50 -4.64 -9.70
N LEU A 74 -9.71 -5.92 -9.40
CA LEU A 74 -10.00 -6.97 -10.39
C LEU A 74 -11.23 -7.76 -9.94
N ASP A 75 -11.99 -8.32 -10.88
CA ASP A 75 -12.94 -9.39 -10.56
C ASP A 75 -12.20 -10.73 -10.38
N LEU A 76 -12.92 -11.75 -9.91
CA LEU A 76 -12.39 -13.10 -9.72
C LEU A 76 -12.14 -13.89 -11.02
N ASN A 77 -12.37 -13.28 -12.19
CA ASN A 77 -12.00 -13.82 -13.50
C ASN A 77 -10.77 -13.10 -14.09
N GLY A 78 -10.20 -12.12 -13.39
CA GLY A 78 -9.03 -11.37 -13.84
C GLY A 78 -9.33 -10.18 -14.74
N ARG A 79 -10.59 -9.74 -14.83
CA ARG A 79 -10.96 -8.49 -15.51
C ARG A 79 -10.61 -7.30 -14.63
N ALA A 80 -9.91 -6.31 -15.17
CA ALA A 80 -9.60 -5.08 -14.45
C ALA A 80 -10.84 -4.19 -14.34
N LEU A 81 -11.24 -3.90 -13.11
CA LEU A 81 -12.33 -2.98 -12.77
C LEU A 81 -11.79 -1.58 -12.47
N GLY A 82 -10.59 -1.48 -11.89
CA GLY A 82 -9.90 -0.21 -11.64
C GLY A 82 -8.39 -0.37 -11.59
N HIS A 83 -7.63 0.63 -12.01
CA HIS A 83 -6.17 0.56 -12.02
C HIS A 83 -5.48 1.92 -11.84
N GLY A 84 -4.95 2.18 -10.65
CA GLY A 84 -4.44 3.51 -10.27
C GLY A 84 -3.22 4.01 -11.04
N ALA A 85 -2.39 3.12 -11.60
CA ALA A 85 -1.23 3.52 -12.41
C ALA A 85 -1.46 3.54 -13.93
N ASN A 86 -2.50 2.86 -14.43
CA ASN A 86 -2.69 2.71 -15.88
C ASN A 86 -4.17 2.49 -16.21
N PRO A 87 -4.93 3.59 -16.38
CA PRO A 87 -6.35 3.53 -16.70
C PRO A 87 -6.66 2.74 -17.99
N LYS A 88 -5.71 2.60 -18.92
CA LYS A 88 -5.89 1.84 -20.17
C LYS A 88 -6.02 0.34 -19.96
N LEU A 89 -5.82 -0.16 -18.73
CA LEU A 89 -6.06 -1.55 -18.37
C LEU A 89 -7.50 -1.81 -17.95
N VAL A 90 -8.24 -0.79 -17.52
CA VAL A 90 -9.63 -0.93 -17.05
C VAL A 90 -10.48 -1.49 -18.19
N GLY A 91 -11.29 -2.51 -17.85
CA GLY A 91 -12.17 -3.20 -18.77
C GLY A 91 -11.50 -4.26 -19.65
N LYS A 92 -10.21 -4.56 -19.46
CA LYS A 92 -9.53 -5.67 -20.15
C LYS A 92 -9.60 -6.95 -19.32
N ASP A 93 -9.70 -8.08 -20.01
CA ASP A 93 -9.39 -9.39 -19.44
C ASP A 93 -7.87 -9.54 -19.38
N LEU A 94 -7.35 -9.71 -18.17
CA LEU A 94 -5.92 -9.79 -17.91
C LEU A 94 -5.50 -11.16 -17.37
N ILE A 95 -6.38 -12.16 -17.31
CA ILE A 95 -6.07 -13.45 -16.66
C ILE A 95 -4.83 -14.13 -17.28
N GLY A 96 -4.65 -13.98 -18.58
CA GLY A 96 -3.51 -14.50 -19.33
C GLY A 96 -2.24 -13.64 -19.29
N LEU A 97 -2.24 -12.51 -18.58
CA LEU A 97 -1.09 -11.62 -18.53
C LEU A 97 0.08 -12.27 -17.78
N LYS A 98 1.25 -12.26 -18.43
CA LYS A 98 2.49 -12.79 -17.89
C LYS A 98 3.56 -11.70 -17.78
N ASP A 99 4.51 -11.89 -16.87
CA ASP A 99 5.74 -11.10 -16.87
C ASP A 99 6.72 -11.57 -17.96
N PRO A 100 7.84 -10.87 -18.18
CA PRO A 100 8.85 -11.26 -19.16
C PRO A 100 9.46 -12.66 -18.95
N ASP A 101 9.37 -13.21 -17.74
CA ASP A 101 9.88 -14.56 -17.42
C ASP A 101 8.77 -15.62 -17.54
N GLY A 102 7.55 -15.23 -17.95
CA GLY A 102 6.42 -16.13 -18.15
C GLY A 102 5.55 -16.38 -16.91
N LYS A 103 5.79 -15.69 -15.78
CA LYS A 103 4.98 -15.87 -14.56
C LYS A 103 3.56 -15.32 -14.75
N PRO A 104 2.50 -16.06 -14.38
CA PRO A 104 1.12 -15.67 -14.64
C PRO A 104 0.61 -14.65 -13.61
N LEU A 105 0.77 -13.36 -13.92
CA LEU A 105 0.59 -12.26 -12.98
C LEU A 105 -0.78 -12.22 -12.33
N VAL A 106 -1.82 -12.14 -13.15
CA VAL A 106 -3.19 -11.93 -12.68
C VAL A 106 -3.79 -13.21 -12.13
N GLN A 107 -3.44 -14.36 -12.70
CA GLN A 107 -3.85 -15.66 -12.16
C GLN A 107 -3.37 -15.81 -10.71
N MET A 108 -2.12 -15.47 -10.40
CA MET A 108 -1.60 -15.54 -9.02
C MET A 108 -2.41 -14.65 -8.05
N LEU A 109 -2.81 -13.44 -8.47
CA LEU A 109 -3.63 -12.54 -7.64
C LEU A 109 -5.01 -13.15 -7.37
N VAL A 110 -5.66 -13.66 -8.43
CA VAL A 110 -6.97 -14.32 -8.36
C VAL A 110 -6.90 -15.56 -7.46
N ASP A 111 -5.84 -16.37 -7.57
CA ASP A 111 -5.66 -17.58 -6.77
C ASP A 111 -5.51 -17.25 -5.28
N VAL A 112 -4.75 -16.20 -4.92
CA VAL A 112 -4.69 -15.72 -3.53
C VAL A 112 -6.09 -15.31 -3.05
N GLY A 113 -6.81 -14.53 -3.84
CA GLY A 113 -8.17 -14.08 -3.50
C GLY A 113 -9.17 -15.22 -3.33
N LYS A 114 -9.18 -16.21 -4.24
CA LYS A 114 -10.10 -17.36 -4.21
C LYS A 114 -9.77 -18.33 -3.08
N ASN A 115 -8.50 -18.67 -2.91
CA ASN A 115 -8.11 -19.78 -2.05
C ASN A 115 -7.82 -19.35 -0.60
N LYS A 116 -7.26 -18.16 -0.41
CA LYS A 116 -6.83 -17.67 0.92
C LYS A 116 -7.67 -16.49 1.41
N GLY A 117 -8.39 -15.81 0.52
CA GLY A 117 -9.11 -14.58 0.82
C GLY A 117 -8.21 -13.36 0.97
N LYS A 118 -6.96 -13.51 1.45
CA LYS A 118 -5.96 -12.46 1.51
C LYS A 118 -4.53 -13.01 1.58
N GLY A 119 -3.56 -12.16 1.26
CA GLY A 119 -2.13 -12.45 1.47
C GLY A 119 -1.23 -11.85 0.41
N TRP A 120 0.08 -12.08 0.58
CA TRP A 120 1.10 -11.71 -0.39
C TRP A 120 1.26 -12.77 -1.49
N THR A 121 1.46 -12.31 -2.71
CA THR A 121 1.92 -13.16 -3.82
C THR A 121 3.43 -13.39 -3.77
N GLU A 122 3.90 -14.34 -4.57
CA GLU A 122 5.30 -14.39 -4.99
C GLU A 122 5.70 -13.13 -5.80
N ASN A 123 7.00 -12.88 -5.92
CA ASN A 123 7.50 -11.77 -6.72
C ASN A 123 7.36 -12.05 -8.22
N TYR A 124 7.07 -11.00 -8.99
CA TYR A 124 7.07 -11.00 -10.43
C TYR A 124 7.64 -9.69 -10.99
N LYS A 125 7.95 -9.65 -12.29
CA LYS A 125 8.49 -8.44 -12.92
C LYS A 125 7.39 -7.53 -13.47
N PHE A 126 7.44 -6.25 -13.15
CA PHE A 126 6.50 -5.26 -13.69
C PHE A 126 7.13 -3.88 -13.85
N ARG A 127 6.55 -3.04 -14.70
CA ARG A 127 6.99 -1.65 -14.87
C ARG A 127 6.67 -0.86 -13.61
N ASN A 128 7.70 -0.33 -12.96
CA ASN A 128 7.55 0.62 -11.87
C ASN A 128 7.06 1.96 -12.43
N PRO A 129 5.96 2.54 -11.93
CA PRO A 129 5.40 3.78 -12.47
C PRO A 129 6.26 5.03 -12.16
N THR A 130 7.12 5.00 -11.15
CA THR A 130 7.96 6.15 -10.78
C THR A 130 9.30 6.16 -11.50
N THR A 131 9.86 4.99 -11.82
CA THR A 131 11.18 4.86 -12.48
C THR A 131 11.10 4.42 -13.94
N GLU A 132 9.93 3.96 -14.39
CA GLU A 132 9.66 3.38 -15.71
C GLU A 132 10.45 2.11 -16.06
N LYS A 133 11.26 1.59 -15.13
CA LYS A 133 12.03 0.36 -15.30
C LYS A 133 11.21 -0.88 -14.94
N ILE A 134 11.59 -2.02 -15.48
CA ILE A 134 11.09 -3.31 -15.01
C ILE A 134 11.81 -3.65 -13.70
N SER A 135 11.03 -3.85 -12.64
CA SER A 135 11.50 -4.20 -11.29
C SER A 135 10.73 -5.40 -10.76
N GLU A 136 11.28 -6.06 -9.74
CA GLU A 136 10.50 -7.04 -8.98
C GLU A 136 9.39 -6.34 -8.22
N LYS A 137 8.23 -6.99 -8.16
CA LYS A 137 7.04 -6.53 -7.47
C LYS A 137 6.38 -7.68 -6.74
N ALA A 138 5.92 -7.44 -5.52
CA ALA A 138 5.01 -8.34 -4.80
C ALA A 138 3.71 -7.61 -4.50
N MET A 139 2.57 -8.30 -4.58
CA MET A 139 1.26 -7.71 -4.32
C MET A 139 0.66 -8.29 -3.05
N TYR A 140 0.14 -7.43 -2.19
CA TYR A 140 -0.81 -7.84 -1.15
C TYR A 140 -2.21 -7.79 -1.73
N VAL A 141 -2.97 -8.85 -1.50
CA VAL A 141 -4.32 -9.07 -2.04
C VAL A 141 -5.30 -9.23 -0.89
N GLU A 142 -6.49 -8.66 -1.03
CA GLU A 142 -7.64 -8.97 -0.17
C GLU A 142 -8.93 -9.05 -1.01
N ARG A 143 -9.69 -10.12 -0.80
CA ARG A 143 -10.98 -10.38 -1.46
C ARG A 143 -12.09 -9.56 -0.81
N VAL A 144 -12.95 -8.99 -1.65
CA VAL A 144 -14.18 -8.28 -1.26
C VAL A 144 -15.32 -8.69 -2.20
N GLY A 145 -16.20 -9.56 -1.71
CA GLY A 145 -17.27 -10.15 -2.53
C GLY A 145 -16.69 -10.96 -3.69
N ASP A 146 -17.06 -10.60 -4.91
CA ASP A 146 -16.61 -11.24 -6.16
C ASP A 146 -15.42 -10.52 -6.82
N ASN A 147 -14.74 -9.65 -6.06
CA ASN A 147 -13.60 -8.87 -6.52
C ASN A 147 -12.41 -9.01 -5.56
N ILE A 148 -11.24 -8.59 -6.02
CA ILE A 148 -10.01 -8.49 -5.25
C ILE A 148 -9.45 -7.07 -5.35
N VAL A 149 -8.98 -6.57 -4.21
CA VAL A 149 -8.22 -5.32 -4.09
C VAL A 149 -6.77 -5.68 -3.85
N CYS A 150 -5.88 -5.13 -4.68
CA CYS A 150 -4.46 -5.43 -4.64
C CYS A 150 -3.64 -4.15 -4.59
N VAL A 151 -2.61 -4.10 -3.75
CA VAL A 151 -1.56 -3.06 -3.77
C VAL A 151 -0.22 -3.77 -3.66
N GLY A 152 0.79 -3.30 -4.38
CA GLY A 152 2.11 -3.93 -4.33
C GLY A 152 3.24 -2.95 -4.14
N ILE A 153 4.35 -3.53 -3.72
CA ILE A 153 5.62 -2.84 -3.47
C ILE A 153 6.63 -3.28 -4.53
N TYR A 154 7.46 -2.35 -4.97
CA TYR A 154 8.61 -2.66 -5.82
C TYR A 154 9.85 -2.91 -4.95
N LYS A 155 10.81 -3.64 -5.52
CA LYS A 155 12.12 -3.94 -4.93
C LYS A 155 13.24 -3.46 -5.84
#